data_AF-A0A1W7D5E3-F1
#
_entry.id   AF-A0A1W7D5E3-F1
#
_cell.length_a   1.000
_cell.length_b   1.000
_cell.length_c   1.000
_cell.angle_alpha   90.00
_cell.angle_beta   90.00
_cell.angle_gamma   90.00
#
_symmetry.space_group_name_H-M   'P 1'
#
loop_
_entity.id
_entity.type
_entity.pdbx_description
1 polymer ?
#
loop_
_entity_poly.entity_id
_entity_poly.type
_entity_poly.pdbx_seq_one_letter_code
_entity_poly.pdbx_strand_id
1 'polypeptide(L)'
;MKPEHTAYRTIEGDIRIGSVVFGIGAEIKDPAGWLWTLTSGADGSRTEEALIGHVLAGHPELTELTADDVGDALRQLNAAGFVEDAAAARPALFSDREAERYSRGLPLLRWMDLSPRTNTWEAQARLKKAAVLLIGLGGVGGVAAQALVASGVGRLHCVDSDRVELSNLNRQTLYHEADIGAGKVAAGVARLRALNSDVTVTGEEASVSTPGDLAALLARGPGEARAWDALLLCADRPPDIRRWTNRTCLAARLPWVDGGYRGPLVSVGVYRPGRGGCWECLRAAEFERRDLRLAPGQDESLASPRMAWNPVNAVTAGLAGSLMAHAALILLTGVPPTEPGFRFGVNLMALHDTTYSRAPARDDCPACGAPGAPGARSGAEAPGAPV
;
A
#
# COMPACT_ATOMS: atom_id res chain seq x y z
N MET A 1 -0.39 -0.59 25.34
CA MET A 1 -1.26 -1.15 24.29
C MET A 1 -1.72 -0.02 23.40
N LYS A 2 -1.63 -0.19 22.09
CA LYS A 2 -2.31 0.71 21.15
C LYS A 2 -3.82 0.68 21.45
N PRO A 3 -4.51 1.82 21.57
CA PRO A 3 -5.96 1.85 21.75
C PRO A 3 -6.78 0.90 20.86
N GLU A 4 -6.44 0.75 19.59
CA GLU A 4 -7.15 -0.14 18.66
C GLU A 4 -6.86 -1.64 18.87
N HIS A 5 -5.85 -1.94 19.68
CA HIS A 5 -5.44 -3.29 20.07
C HIS A 5 -5.73 -3.57 21.55
N THR A 6 -6.63 -2.80 22.19
CA THR A 6 -7.03 -3.03 23.58
C THR A 6 -7.41 -4.50 23.79
N ALA A 7 -6.78 -5.11 24.80
CA ALA A 7 -6.95 -6.52 25.10
C ALA A 7 -8.29 -6.79 25.80
N TYR A 8 -8.83 -8.00 25.63
CA TYR A 8 -9.97 -8.51 26.41
C TYR A 8 -9.75 -9.97 26.80
N ARG A 9 -10.41 -10.42 27.88
CA ARG A 9 -10.38 -11.82 28.35
C ARG A 9 -11.44 -12.67 27.68
N THR A 10 -11.08 -13.89 27.30
CA THR A 10 -12.03 -14.91 26.84
C THR A 10 -12.67 -15.63 28.02
N ILE A 11 -13.67 -16.47 27.73
CA ILE A 11 -14.34 -17.29 28.76
C ILE A 11 -13.40 -18.37 29.33
N GLU A 12 -12.41 -18.78 28.54
CA GLU A 12 -11.36 -19.73 28.92
C GLU A 12 -10.26 -19.07 29.79
N GLY A 13 -10.31 -17.76 29.97
CA GLY A 13 -9.31 -16.98 30.72
C GLY A 13 -8.12 -16.49 29.90
N ASP A 14 -8.11 -16.76 28.60
CA ASP A 14 -7.06 -16.30 27.68
C ASP A 14 -7.23 -14.82 27.32
N ILE A 15 -6.18 -14.21 26.77
CA ILE A 15 -6.17 -12.81 26.35
C ILE A 15 -6.27 -12.75 24.84
N ARG A 16 -7.18 -11.93 24.31
CA ARG A 16 -7.22 -11.58 22.89
C ARG A 16 -6.90 -10.12 22.67
N ILE A 17 -6.00 -9.87 21.73
CA ILE A 17 -5.42 -8.57 21.40
C ILE A 17 -5.61 -8.33 19.89
N GLY A 18 -5.74 -7.08 19.45
CA GLY A 18 -5.61 -6.76 18.02
C GLY A 18 -6.88 -6.86 17.16
N SER A 19 -8.08 -6.68 17.73
CA SER A 19 -9.38 -6.67 17.02
C SER A 19 -9.98 -8.06 16.69
N VAL A 20 -11.27 -8.06 16.37
CA VAL A 20 -12.01 -9.21 15.81
C VAL A 20 -11.81 -9.36 14.29
N VAL A 21 -11.13 -8.39 13.66
CA VAL A 21 -10.82 -8.41 12.24
C VAL A 21 -9.70 -9.41 11.95
N PHE A 22 -9.93 -10.28 10.96
CA PHE A 22 -8.96 -11.27 10.51
C PHE A 22 -7.63 -10.60 10.09
N GLY A 23 -6.50 -11.20 10.51
CA GLY A 23 -5.16 -10.75 10.14
C GLY A 23 -4.54 -9.70 11.06
N ILE A 24 -5.23 -9.25 12.11
CA ILE A 24 -4.72 -8.25 13.07
C ILE A 24 -4.69 -8.81 14.51
N GLY A 25 -5.57 -9.75 14.84
CA GLY A 25 -5.69 -10.27 16.19
C GLY A 25 -4.74 -11.40 16.54
N ALA A 26 -4.37 -11.50 17.81
CA ALA A 26 -3.65 -12.61 18.42
C ALA A 26 -4.36 -13.07 19.70
N GLU A 27 -4.23 -14.36 20.01
CA GLU A 27 -4.68 -14.95 21.27
C GLU A 27 -3.44 -15.41 22.07
N ILE A 28 -3.40 -15.06 23.35
CA ILE A 28 -2.30 -15.35 24.26
C ILE A 28 -2.86 -16.12 25.45
N LYS A 29 -2.29 -17.30 25.73
CA LYS A 29 -2.63 -18.08 26.91
C LYS A 29 -2.11 -17.36 28.17
N ASP A 30 -2.98 -17.18 29.16
CA ASP A 30 -2.64 -16.48 30.41
C ASP A 30 -3.10 -17.29 31.65
N PRO A 31 -2.58 -18.52 31.84
CA PRO A 31 -3.04 -19.39 32.93
C PRO A 31 -2.77 -18.81 34.33
N ALA A 32 -1.77 -17.94 34.45
CA ALA A 32 -1.37 -17.31 35.70
C ALA A 32 -1.93 -15.89 35.87
N GLY A 33 -2.65 -15.35 34.88
CA GLY A 33 -3.36 -14.08 34.98
C GLY A 33 -2.50 -12.81 34.90
N TRP A 34 -1.17 -12.92 34.90
CA TRP A 34 -0.26 -11.77 34.97
C TRP A 34 -0.09 -11.05 33.64
N LEU A 35 -0.27 -11.74 32.51
CA LEU A 35 -0.24 -11.09 31.19
C LEU A 35 -1.47 -10.18 31.02
N TRP A 36 -2.60 -10.51 31.65
CA TRP A 36 -3.75 -9.62 31.68
C TRP A 36 -3.45 -8.35 32.49
N THR A 37 -2.82 -8.49 33.65
CA THR A 37 -2.38 -7.34 34.46
C THR A 37 -1.39 -6.47 33.67
N LEU A 38 -0.46 -7.09 32.92
CA LEU A 38 0.46 -6.37 32.03
C LEU A 38 -0.29 -5.62 30.92
N THR A 39 -1.14 -6.30 30.16
CA THR A 39 -1.81 -5.73 28.98
C THR A 39 -2.87 -4.70 29.35
N SER A 40 -3.62 -4.90 30.44
CA SER A 40 -4.59 -3.92 30.96
C SER A 40 -3.92 -2.74 31.68
N GLY A 41 -2.74 -2.96 32.30
CA GLY A 41 -1.95 -1.91 32.94
C GLY A 41 -1.15 -1.04 31.96
N ALA A 42 -0.89 -1.53 30.73
CA ALA A 42 -0.20 -0.83 29.66
C ALA A 42 -1.12 0.17 28.93
N ASP A 43 -1.81 1.05 29.66
CA ASP A 43 -2.76 2.05 29.15
C ASP A 43 -2.10 3.39 28.74
N GLY A 44 -0.78 3.51 28.88
CA GLY A 44 -0.01 4.72 28.61
C GLY A 44 0.16 5.66 29.82
N SER A 45 -0.40 5.30 30.99
CA SER A 45 -0.25 6.10 32.23
C SER A 45 0.98 5.74 33.08
N ARG A 46 1.71 4.66 32.72
CA ARG A 46 2.84 4.12 33.49
C ARG A 46 4.11 4.09 32.64
N THR A 47 5.25 4.32 33.27
CA THR A 47 6.56 3.95 32.67
C THR A 47 6.71 2.45 32.61
N GLU A 48 7.69 1.96 31.85
CA GLU A 48 8.02 0.53 31.80
C GLU A 48 8.35 -0.02 33.20
N GLU A 49 9.18 0.68 33.99
CA GLU A 49 9.53 0.21 35.34
C GLU A 49 8.31 0.18 36.26
N ALA A 50 7.43 1.20 36.18
CA ALA A 50 6.21 1.26 36.99
C ALA A 50 5.21 0.17 36.60
N LEU A 51 5.13 -0.18 35.31
CA LEU A 51 4.29 -1.26 34.81
C LEU A 51 4.81 -2.63 35.26
N ILE A 52 6.12 -2.86 35.19
CA ILE A 52 6.74 -4.09 35.71
C ILE A 52 6.45 -4.23 37.21
N GLY A 53 6.66 -3.16 37.98
CA GLY A 53 6.34 -3.16 39.41
C GLY A 53 4.86 -3.42 39.70
N HIS A 54 3.96 -2.87 38.87
CA HIS A 54 2.52 -3.11 38.98
C HIS A 54 2.13 -4.58 38.78
N VAL A 55 2.73 -5.24 37.78
CA VAL A 55 2.51 -6.66 37.50
C VAL A 55 3.02 -7.53 38.64
N LEU A 56 4.27 -7.34 39.08
CA LEU A 56 4.86 -8.14 40.15
C LEU A 56 4.11 -7.96 41.49
N ALA A 57 3.68 -6.74 41.82
CA ALA A 57 2.90 -6.47 43.01
C ALA A 57 1.48 -7.06 42.96
N GLY A 58 0.92 -7.24 41.76
CA GLY A 58 -0.39 -7.86 41.55
C GLY A 58 -0.39 -9.39 41.66
N HIS A 59 0.80 -10.02 41.61
CA HIS A 59 0.96 -11.48 41.58
C HIS A 59 2.04 -11.99 42.55
N PRO A 60 1.94 -11.70 43.87
CA PRO A 60 2.93 -12.12 44.85
C PRO A 60 3.05 -13.64 45.00
N GLU A 61 2.03 -14.40 44.56
CA GLU A 61 2.03 -15.85 44.52
C GLU A 61 2.98 -16.45 43.48
N LEU A 62 3.33 -15.69 42.43
CA LEU A 62 4.19 -16.13 41.33
C LEU A 62 5.66 -15.85 41.66
N THR A 63 6.22 -16.58 42.62
CA THR A 63 7.60 -16.35 43.12
C THR A 63 8.72 -16.53 42.06
N GLU A 64 8.43 -17.21 40.95
CA GLU A 64 9.36 -17.38 39.83
C GLU A 64 9.25 -16.26 38.78
N LEU A 65 8.18 -15.44 38.81
CA LEU A 65 8.00 -14.35 37.87
C LEU A 65 8.94 -13.20 38.23
N THR A 66 9.84 -12.85 37.30
CA THR A 66 10.84 -11.81 37.50
C THR A 66 10.50 -10.53 36.73
N ALA A 67 11.20 -9.44 37.05
CA ALA A 67 11.13 -8.20 36.28
C ALA A 67 11.55 -8.40 34.81
N ASP A 68 12.52 -9.29 34.57
CA ASP A 68 13.01 -9.59 33.22
C ASP A 68 11.95 -10.32 32.40
N ASP A 69 11.20 -11.25 32.99
CA ASP A 69 10.10 -11.95 32.31
C ASP A 69 9.00 -10.99 31.86
N VAL A 70 8.62 -10.05 32.73
CA VAL A 70 7.60 -9.03 32.40
C VAL A 70 8.13 -8.08 31.32
N GLY A 71 9.40 -7.67 31.42
CA GLY A 71 10.07 -6.85 30.41
C GLY A 71 10.17 -7.56 29.05
N ASP A 72 10.46 -8.86 29.04
CA ASP A 72 10.49 -9.67 27.81
C ASP A 72 9.11 -9.80 27.18
N ALA A 73 8.06 -10.01 27.98
CA ALA A 73 6.69 -10.01 27.47
C ALA A 73 6.31 -8.66 26.84
N LEU A 74 6.69 -7.53 27.46
CA LEU A 74 6.47 -6.20 26.90
C LEU A 74 7.24 -5.99 25.58
N ARG A 75 8.50 -6.45 25.51
CA ARG A 75 9.30 -6.43 24.28
C ARG A 75 8.67 -7.27 23.17
N GLN A 76 8.13 -8.45 23.49
CA GLN A 76 7.43 -9.30 22.53
C GLN A 76 6.13 -8.64 22.02
N LEU A 77 5.34 -8.03 22.91
CA LEU A 77 4.14 -7.28 22.52
C LEU A 77 4.48 -6.08 21.61
N ASN A 78 5.58 -5.38 21.88
CA ASN A 78 6.08 -4.30 21.03
C ASN A 78 6.58 -4.84 19.67
N ALA A 79 7.35 -5.94 19.66
CA ALA A 79 7.84 -6.58 18.44
C ALA A 79 6.70 -7.10 17.55
N ALA A 80 5.60 -7.56 18.14
CA ALA A 80 4.37 -7.94 17.45
C ALA A 80 3.51 -6.73 17.03
N GLY A 81 3.89 -5.51 17.40
CA GLY A 81 3.23 -4.27 17.01
C GLY A 81 1.97 -3.93 17.80
N PHE A 82 1.73 -4.53 18.97
CA PHE A 82 0.55 -4.25 19.81
C PHE A 82 0.74 -3.10 20.81
N VAL A 83 1.99 -2.71 21.05
CA VAL A 83 2.37 -1.64 21.98
C VAL A 83 3.12 -0.56 21.22
N GLU A 84 3.05 0.67 21.72
CA GLU A 84 3.82 1.81 21.26
C GLU A 84 4.09 2.73 22.45
N ASP A 85 5.03 3.66 22.27
CA ASP A 85 5.30 4.70 23.26
C ASP A 85 4.21 5.79 23.19
N ALA A 86 3.35 5.83 24.22
CA ALA A 86 2.28 6.82 24.35
C ALA A 86 2.81 8.23 24.66
N ALA A 87 4.03 8.36 25.18
CA ALA A 87 4.68 9.64 25.46
C ALA A 87 5.42 10.21 24.22
N ALA A 88 5.52 9.44 23.14
CA ALA A 88 6.22 9.84 21.93
C ALA A 88 5.61 11.11 21.32
N ALA A 89 6.37 12.20 21.34
CA ALA A 89 5.90 13.49 20.85
C ALA A 89 5.59 13.45 19.34
N ARG A 90 4.60 14.24 18.92
CA ARG A 90 4.36 14.49 17.49
C ARG A 90 5.63 15.09 16.86
N PRO A 91 6.14 14.54 15.74
CA PRO A 91 7.28 15.11 15.06
C PRO A 91 7.04 16.56 14.63
N ALA A 92 8.05 17.42 14.75
CA ALA A 92 7.98 18.83 14.34
C ALA A 92 7.68 19.04 12.84
N LEU A 93 7.78 17.97 12.04
CA LEU A 93 7.36 17.94 10.64
C LEU A 93 5.86 18.23 10.46
N PHE A 94 5.03 17.97 11.46
CA PHE A 94 3.57 18.14 11.38
C PHE A 94 3.11 19.39 12.12
N SER A 95 2.37 20.24 11.42
CA SER A 95 1.63 21.35 12.02
C SER A 95 0.38 20.85 12.78
N ASP A 96 -0.22 21.72 13.60
CA ASP A 96 -1.49 21.42 14.27
C ASP A 96 -2.62 21.16 13.28
N ARG A 97 -2.63 21.90 12.16
CA ARG A 97 -3.58 21.70 11.07
C ARG A 97 -3.47 20.31 10.46
N GLU A 98 -2.25 19.84 10.21
CA GLU A 98 -2.04 18.49 9.68
C GLU A 98 -2.39 17.42 10.70
N ALA A 99 -2.11 17.67 11.99
CA ALA A 99 -2.47 16.76 13.04
C ALA A 99 -3.99 16.56 13.13
N GLU A 100 -4.76 17.65 13.03
CA GLU A 100 -6.21 17.60 12.95
C GLU A 100 -6.69 16.87 11.69
N ARG A 101 -6.11 17.21 10.53
CA ARG A 101 -6.46 16.61 9.23
C ARG A 101 -6.28 15.09 9.22
N TYR A 102 -5.20 14.58 9.79
CA TYR A 102 -4.87 13.16 9.79
C TYR A 102 -5.37 12.41 11.03
N SER A 103 -6.11 13.07 11.93
CA SER A 103 -6.60 12.50 13.19
C SER A 103 -7.47 11.25 13.05
N ARG A 104 -8.00 10.96 11.84
CA ARG A 104 -8.77 9.73 11.55
C ARG A 104 -7.98 8.72 10.69
N GLY A 105 -7.09 9.19 9.83
CA GLY A 105 -6.27 8.33 8.97
C GLY A 105 -5.10 7.69 9.71
N LEU A 106 -4.46 8.44 10.61
CA LEU A 106 -3.33 7.95 11.40
C LEU A 106 -3.72 6.77 12.32
N PRO A 107 -4.83 6.82 13.07
CA PRO A 107 -5.30 5.66 13.83
C PRO A 107 -5.53 4.42 12.98
N LEU A 108 -6.06 4.57 11.75
CA LEU A 108 -6.24 3.43 10.85
C LEU A 108 -4.90 2.82 10.42
N LEU A 109 -3.91 3.64 10.06
CA LEU A 109 -2.55 3.13 9.78
C LEU A 109 -1.97 2.42 11.00
N ARG A 110 -2.08 3.03 12.17
CA ARG A 110 -1.61 2.47 13.45
C ARG A 110 -2.26 1.14 13.79
N TRP A 111 -3.55 0.99 13.50
CA TRP A 111 -4.31 -0.24 13.71
C TRP A 111 -3.83 -1.38 12.81
N MET A 112 -3.51 -1.08 11.54
CA MET A 112 -3.02 -2.04 10.56
C MET A 112 -1.50 -2.31 10.66
N ASP A 113 -0.78 -1.55 11.50
CA ASP A 113 0.67 -1.63 11.61
C ASP A 113 1.10 -2.59 12.73
N LEU A 114 1.36 -3.84 12.34
CA LEU A 114 1.91 -4.88 13.20
C LEU A 114 3.45 -4.90 13.19
N SER A 115 4.09 -3.78 12.80
CA SER A 115 5.54 -3.60 12.97
C SER A 115 5.85 -2.77 14.21
N PRO A 116 6.97 -3.02 14.89
CA PRO A 116 7.44 -2.15 15.97
C PRO A 116 7.76 -0.76 15.40
N ARG A 117 7.27 0.28 16.06
CA ARG A 117 7.53 1.68 15.72
C ARG A 117 8.07 2.42 16.93
N THR A 118 8.96 3.36 16.67
CA THR A 118 9.46 4.27 17.71
C THR A 118 8.50 5.42 17.98
N ASN A 119 7.60 5.73 17.04
CA ASN A 119 6.66 6.83 17.14
C ASN A 119 5.40 6.54 16.32
N THR A 120 4.24 6.88 16.85
CA THR A 120 2.95 6.64 16.19
C THR A 120 2.79 7.38 14.84
N TRP A 121 3.50 8.50 14.67
CA TRP A 121 3.46 9.31 13.45
C TRP A 121 4.36 8.77 12.33
N GLU A 122 5.13 7.70 12.54
CA GLU A 122 6.16 7.26 11.60
C GLU A 122 5.58 6.92 10.22
N ALA A 123 4.45 6.20 10.15
CA ALA A 123 3.80 5.87 8.88
C ALA A 123 3.32 7.13 8.14
N GLN A 124 2.69 8.07 8.85
CA GLN A 124 2.26 9.36 8.28
C GLN A 124 3.48 10.21 7.85
N ALA A 125 4.58 10.15 8.59
CA ALA A 125 5.82 10.87 8.25
C ALA A 125 6.46 10.31 6.98
N ARG A 126 6.39 8.99 6.76
CA ARG A 126 6.80 8.37 5.50
C ARG A 126 5.95 8.86 4.33
N LEU A 127 4.62 8.95 4.48
CA LEU A 127 3.74 9.55 3.46
C LEU A 127 4.12 11.00 3.17
N LYS A 128 4.22 11.85 4.21
CA LYS A 128 4.56 13.27 4.04
C LYS A 128 5.94 13.49 3.42
N LYS A 129 6.88 12.56 3.61
CA LYS A 129 8.19 12.63 2.97
C LYS A 129 8.14 12.11 1.53
N ALA A 130 7.20 11.26 1.14
CA ALA A 130 7.21 10.56 -0.13
C ALA A 130 6.92 11.47 -1.34
N ALA A 131 7.54 11.13 -2.47
CA ALA A 131 7.30 11.70 -3.78
C ALA A 131 6.82 10.61 -4.75
N VAL A 132 5.64 10.83 -5.36
CA VAL A 132 4.97 9.84 -6.20
C VAL A 132 4.79 10.35 -7.62
N LEU A 133 5.17 9.52 -8.59
CA LEU A 133 4.89 9.73 -10.01
C LEU A 133 3.61 8.97 -10.41
N LEU A 134 2.62 9.67 -10.96
CA LEU A 134 1.36 9.09 -11.39
C LEU A 134 1.21 9.28 -12.91
N ILE A 135 1.17 8.17 -13.64
CA ILE A 135 1.01 8.14 -15.10
C ILE A 135 -0.44 7.79 -15.46
N GLY A 136 -1.15 8.74 -16.05
CA GLY A 136 -2.56 8.67 -16.42
C GLY A 136 -3.47 9.24 -15.33
N LEU A 137 -4.11 10.38 -15.60
CA LEU A 137 -5.05 11.08 -14.73
C LEU A 137 -6.51 10.89 -15.20
N GLY A 138 -6.82 9.67 -15.66
CA GLY A 138 -8.17 9.23 -16.02
C GLY A 138 -9.02 8.78 -14.82
N GLY A 139 -9.95 7.84 -15.02
CA GLY A 139 -10.89 7.43 -13.97
C GLY A 139 -10.21 6.78 -12.75
N VAL A 140 -9.28 5.85 -13.00
CA VAL A 140 -8.51 5.19 -11.93
C VAL A 140 -7.52 6.17 -11.30
N GLY A 141 -6.75 6.87 -12.14
CA GLY A 141 -5.70 7.79 -11.69
C GLY A 141 -6.22 8.99 -10.93
N GLY A 142 -7.36 9.57 -11.34
CA GLY A 142 -7.99 10.69 -10.65
C GLY A 142 -8.41 10.33 -9.23
N VAL A 143 -9.03 9.18 -9.04
CA VAL A 143 -9.43 8.68 -7.71
C VAL A 143 -8.20 8.33 -6.87
N ALA A 144 -7.20 7.67 -7.45
CA ALA A 144 -5.95 7.37 -6.76
C ALA A 144 -5.21 8.65 -6.31
N ALA A 145 -5.17 9.68 -7.18
CA ALA A 145 -4.58 10.98 -6.89
C ALA A 145 -5.31 11.69 -5.73
N GLN A 146 -6.64 11.72 -5.76
CA GLN A 146 -7.46 12.29 -4.68
C GLN A 146 -7.17 11.59 -3.35
N ALA A 147 -7.14 10.26 -3.34
CA ALA A 147 -6.87 9.47 -2.14
C ALA A 147 -5.45 9.69 -1.60
N LEU A 148 -4.43 9.73 -2.46
CA LEU A 148 -3.04 10.00 -2.04
C LEU A 148 -2.86 11.41 -1.45
N VAL A 149 -3.45 12.42 -2.09
CA VAL A 149 -3.41 13.81 -1.62
C VAL A 149 -4.17 13.98 -0.31
N ALA A 150 -5.35 13.35 -0.18
CA ALA A 150 -6.10 13.33 1.07
C ALA A 150 -5.34 12.59 2.19
N SER A 151 -4.60 11.54 1.85
CA SER A 151 -3.77 10.77 2.80
C SER A 151 -2.48 11.49 3.19
N GLY A 152 -2.12 12.59 2.53
CA GLY A 152 -0.94 13.39 2.88
C GLY A 152 0.38 12.90 2.31
N VAL A 153 0.37 12.37 1.08
CA VAL A 153 1.63 12.18 0.34
C VAL A 153 2.36 13.52 0.22
N GLY A 154 3.68 13.57 0.40
CA GLY A 154 4.45 14.82 0.35
C GLY A 154 4.40 15.51 -1.01
N ARG A 155 4.64 14.74 -2.07
CA ARG A 155 4.58 15.22 -3.45
C ARG A 155 3.87 14.23 -4.36
N LEU A 156 3.03 14.75 -5.24
CA LEU A 156 2.39 14.00 -6.32
C LEU A 156 2.63 14.72 -7.64
N HIS A 157 3.21 14.02 -8.61
CA HIS A 157 3.40 14.51 -9.97
C HIS A 157 2.54 13.72 -10.94
N CYS A 158 1.61 14.40 -11.61
CA CYS A 158 0.65 13.79 -12.52
C CYS A 158 1.06 14.00 -13.99
N VAL A 159 1.08 12.92 -14.77
CA VAL A 159 1.38 12.95 -16.20
C VAL A 159 0.19 12.43 -16.98
N ASP A 160 -0.36 13.25 -17.87
CA ASP A 160 -1.46 12.88 -18.77
C ASP A 160 -1.49 13.87 -19.95
N SER A 161 -1.77 13.40 -21.17
CA SER A 161 -1.82 14.25 -22.37
C SER A 161 -3.22 14.63 -22.81
N ASP A 162 -4.25 14.06 -22.19
CA ASP A 162 -5.62 14.17 -22.69
C ASP A 162 -6.31 15.45 -22.22
N ARG A 163 -7.40 15.76 -22.91
CA ARG A 163 -8.37 16.78 -22.49
C ARG A 163 -9.59 16.13 -21.84
N VAL A 164 -10.31 16.91 -21.05
CA VAL A 164 -11.58 16.47 -20.46
C VAL A 164 -12.66 16.47 -21.54
N GLU A 165 -13.34 15.34 -21.69
CA GLU A 165 -14.50 15.18 -22.58
C GLU A 165 -15.77 14.87 -21.79
N LEU A 166 -16.95 15.19 -22.35
CA LEU A 166 -18.23 14.83 -21.74
C LEU A 166 -18.32 13.33 -21.42
N SER A 167 -17.82 12.48 -22.32
CA SER A 167 -17.76 11.03 -22.16
C SER A 167 -16.99 10.58 -20.93
N ASN A 168 -16.11 11.42 -20.38
CA ASN A 168 -15.26 11.12 -19.23
C ASN A 168 -16.01 11.27 -17.90
N LEU A 169 -17.00 12.15 -17.83
CA LEU A 169 -17.67 12.54 -16.58
C LEU A 169 -18.49 11.41 -15.95
N ASN A 170 -18.77 10.34 -16.69
CA ASN A 170 -19.43 9.14 -16.17
C ASN A 170 -18.54 8.28 -15.24
N ARG A 171 -17.23 8.54 -15.20
CA ARG A 171 -16.25 7.71 -14.46
C ARG A 171 -15.05 8.46 -13.90
N GLN A 172 -14.79 9.69 -14.35
CA GLN A 172 -13.65 10.50 -13.94
C GLN A 172 -14.13 11.60 -12.99
N THR A 173 -14.41 11.23 -11.73
CA THR A 173 -14.99 12.09 -10.69
C THR A 173 -14.07 13.21 -10.21
N LEU A 174 -12.85 13.30 -10.74
CA LEU A 174 -11.97 14.45 -10.55
C LEU A 174 -12.42 15.64 -11.39
N TYR A 175 -13.15 15.45 -12.50
CA TYR A 175 -13.55 16.52 -13.41
C TYR A 175 -15.07 16.79 -13.35
N HIS A 176 -15.45 17.97 -13.82
CA HIS A 176 -16.82 18.49 -13.83
C HIS A 176 -17.14 19.05 -15.23
N GLU A 177 -18.42 19.34 -15.49
CA GLU A 177 -18.86 19.86 -16.81
C GLU A 177 -18.14 21.16 -17.22
N ALA A 178 -17.83 22.02 -16.25
CA ALA A 178 -17.08 23.26 -16.49
C ALA A 178 -15.64 23.03 -16.98
N ASP A 179 -15.08 21.81 -16.87
CA ASP A 179 -13.73 21.49 -17.33
C ASP A 179 -13.68 20.97 -18.77
N ILE A 180 -14.82 20.75 -19.43
CA ILE A 180 -14.85 20.16 -20.77
C ILE A 180 -13.97 21.01 -21.71
N GLY A 181 -13.03 20.34 -22.39
CA GLY A 181 -12.04 20.96 -23.27
C GLY A 181 -10.74 21.39 -22.58
N ALA A 182 -10.69 21.50 -21.25
CA ALA A 182 -9.45 21.76 -20.51
C ALA A 182 -8.51 20.55 -20.52
N GLY A 183 -7.20 20.79 -20.37
CA GLY A 183 -6.23 19.73 -20.16
C GLY A 183 -6.49 19.02 -18.83
N LYS A 184 -6.48 17.68 -18.84
CA LYS A 184 -6.73 16.87 -17.64
C LYS A 184 -5.75 17.21 -16.51
N VAL A 185 -4.47 17.37 -16.83
CA VAL A 185 -3.45 17.75 -15.85
C VAL A 185 -3.76 19.09 -15.22
N ALA A 186 -4.03 20.13 -16.03
CA ALA A 186 -4.34 21.46 -15.50
C ALA A 186 -5.57 21.45 -14.57
N ALA A 187 -6.68 20.87 -15.03
CA ALA A 187 -7.93 20.79 -14.28
C ALA A 187 -7.81 19.91 -13.01
N GLY A 188 -7.06 18.80 -13.10
CA GLY A 188 -6.86 17.86 -12.01
C GLY A 188 -5.93 18.40 -10.94
N VAL A 189 -4.77 18.95 -11.32
CA VAL A 189 -3.80 19.54 -10.38
C VAL A 189 -4.42 20.67 -9.59
N ALA A 190 -5.22 21.55 -10.22
CA ALA A 190 -5.92 22.62 -9.53
C ALA A 190 -6.82 22.10 -8.40
N ARG A 191 -7.60 21.04 -8.66
CA ARG A 191 -8.49 20.42 -7.67
C ARG A 191 -7.74 19.69 -6.57
N LEU A 192 -6.68 18.98 -6.91
CA LEU A 192 -5.85 18.28 -5.94
C LEU A 192 -5.17 19.27 -4.98
N ARG A 193 -4.69 20.41 -5.47
CA ARG A 193 -4.16 21.49 -4.61
C ARG A 193 -5.23 22.09 -3.69
N ALA A 194 -6.47 22.23 -4.19
CA ALA A 194 -7.58 22.70 -3.38
C ALA A 194 -8.01 21.69 -2.28
N LEU A 195 -7.87 20.39 -2.55
CA LEU A 195 -8.18 19.33 -1.59
C LEU A 195 -7.24 19.33 -0.38
N ASN A 196 -5.93 19.49 -0.63
CA ASN A 196 -4.93 19.54 0.43
C ASN A 196 -3.74 20.42 0.04
N SER A 197 -3.71 21.65 0.57
CA SER A 197 -2.64 22.61 0.32
C SER A 197 -1.31 22.25 0.97
N ASP A 198 -1.29 21.26 1.86
CA ASP A 198 -0.08 20.80 2.55
C ASP A 198 0.72 19.81 1.67
N VAL A 199 0.16 19.39 0.53
CA VAL A 199 0.76 18.49 -0.46
C VAL A 199 1.29 19.26 -1.67
N THR A 200 2.52 18.96 -2.09
CA THR A 200 3.08 19.49 -3.34
C THR A 200 2.54 18.72 -4.54
N VAL A 201 1.50 19.24 -5.18
CA VAL A 201 0.96 18.65 -6.42
C VAL A 201 1.49 19.39 -7.64
N THR A 202 2.05 18.66 -8.60
CA THR A 202 2.54 19.18 -9.88
C THR A 202 2.05 18.28 -11.02
N GLY A 203 2.23 18.70 -12.26
CA GLY A 203 1.96 17.82 -13.39
C GLY A 203 2.51 18.34 -14.70
N GLU A 204 2.56 17.44 -15.68
CA GLU A 204 3.09 17.67 -17.03
C GLU A 204 2.12 17.10 -18.07
N GLU A 205 1.74 17.93 -19.05
CA GLU A 205 0.94 17.48 -20.20
C GLU A 205 1.82 16.72 -21.19
N ALA A 206 2.01 15.42 -20.93
CA ALA A 206 2.85 14.55 -21.74
C ALA A 206 2.26 13.14 -21.89
N SER A 207 2.62 12.48 -22.98
CA SER A 207 2.25 11.08 -23.26
C SER A 207 3.48 10.18 -23.16
N VAL A 208 3.30 8.97 -22.62
CA VAL A 208 4.33 7.93 -22.62
C VAL A 208 4.11 7.04 -23.84
N SER A 209 4.80 7.35 -24.93
CA SER A 209 4.67 6.63 -26.20
C SER A 209 5.79 5.61 -26.42
N THR A 210 6.89 5.75 -25.69
CA THR A 210 8.06 4.86 -25.76
C THR A 210 8.60 4.51 -24.37
N PRO A 211 9.40 3.43 -24.24
CA PRO A 211 10.14 3.18 -23.00
C PRO A 211 11.08 4.32 -22.59
N GLY A 212 11.60 5.08 -23.56
CA GLY A 212 12.50 6.22 -23.35
C GLY A 212 11.82 7.39 -22.65
N ASP A 213 10.56 7.67 -22.99
CA ASP A 213 9.76 8.72 -22.36
C ASP A 213 9.60 8.44 -20.86
N LEU A 214 9.32 7.18 -20.51
CA LEU A 214 9.20 6.75 -19.13
C LEU A 214 10.55 6.84 -18.39
N ALA A 215 11.64 6.41 -19.02
CA ALA A 215 12.97 6.53 -18.44
C ALA A 215 13.35 8.00 -18.17
N ALA A 216 13.01 8.90 -19.10
CA ALA A 216 13.22 10.34 -18.92
C ALA A 216 12.42 10.90 -17.74
N LEU A 217 11.15 10.51 -17.60
CA LEU A 217 10.30 10.89 -16.45
C LEU A 217 10.88 10.43 -15.11
N LEU A 218 11.40 9.20 -15.04
CA LEU A 218 12.05 8.70 -13.83
C LEU A 218 13.36 9.44 -13.55
N ALA A 219 14.17 9.69 -14.57
CA ALA A 219 15.46 10.37 -14.44
C ALA A 219 15.34 11.83 -13.98
N ARG A 220 14.27 12.54 -14.38
CA ARG A 220 14.01 13.92 -13.92
C ARG A 220 13.77 14.00 -12.41
N GLY A 221 13.17 12.97 -11.82
CA GLY A 221 12.79 12.94 -10.41
C GLY A 221 11.76 14.03 -10.04
N PRO A 222 11.36 14.13 -8.77
CA PRO A 222 10.52 15.20 -8.23
C PRO A 222 11.19 16.58 -8.14
N GLY A 223 12.41 16.74 -8.66
CA GLY A 223 13.28 17.90 -8.39
C GLY A 223 14.26 17.65 -7.23
N GLU A 224 15.07 18.66 -6.89
CA GLU A 224 16.00 18.63 -5.74
C GLU A 224 17.02 17.46 -5.76
N ALA A 225 17.37 16.97 -6.95
CA ALA A 225 18.24 15.78 -7.13
C ALA A 225 17.76 14.52 -6.37
N ARG A 226 16.44 14.43 -6.12
CA ARG A 226 15.82 13.30 -5.43
C ARG A 226 15.22 12.32 -6.44
N ALA A 227 15.14 11.04 -6.05
CA ALA A 227 14.43 10.00 -6.81
C ALA A 227 12.95 9.90 -6.37
N TRP A 228 12.09 9.36 -7.24
CA TRP A 228 10.73 8.99 -6.87
C TRP A 228 10.73 7.86 -5.83
N ASP A 229 9.75 7.85 -4.93
CA ASP A 229 9.58 6.78 -3.94
C ASP A 229 8.63 5.68 -4.42
N ALA A 230 7.66 6.05 -5.29
CA ALA A 230 6.79 5.09 -5.95
C ALA A 230 6.27 5.64 -7.30
N LEU A 231 5.92 4.71 -8.20
CA LEU A 231 5.18 4.99 -9.43
C LEU A 231 3.80 4.33 -9.42
N LEU A 232 2.76 5.07 -9.81
CA LEU A 232 1.42 4.55 -10.08
C LEU A 232 1.17 4.57 -11.59
N LEU A 233 1.03 3.39 -12.19
CA LEU A 233 0.67 3.25 -13.60
C LEU A 233 -0.85 3.08 -13.72
N CYS A 234 -1.53 4.17 -14.08
CA CYS A 234 -2.97 4.25 -14.28
C CYS A 234 -3.37 4.36 -15.77
N ALA A 235 -2.40 4.46 -16.68
CA ALA A 235 -2.59 4.44 -18.12
C ALA A 235 -2.68 3.01 -18.69
N ASP A 236 -3.53 2.82 -19.70
CA ASP A 236 -3.77 1.53 -20.37
C ASP A 236 -3.28 1.49 -21.83
N ARG A 237 -2.78 2.62 -22.34
CA ARG A 237 -2.21 2.75 -23.68
C ARG A 237 -0.79 3.34 -23.60
N PRO A 238 0.12 2.92 -24.50
CA PRO A 238 -0.02 1.81 -25.46
C PRO A 238 -0.09 0.44 -24.75
N PRO A 239 -0.51 -0.65 -25.43
CA PRO A 239 -0.70 -1.97 -24.79
C PRO A 239 0.54 -2.49 -24.04
N ASP A 240 1.72 -2.10 -24.48
CA ASP A 240 3.00 -2.50 -23.90
C ASP A 240 3.43 -1.67 -22.67
N ILE A 241 2.69 -0.62 -22.28
CA ILE A 241 3.11 0.33 -21.24
C ILE A 241 3.40 -0.33 -19.90
N ARG A 242 2.67 -1.41 -19.54
CA ARG A 242 2.93 -2.19 -18.32
C ARG A 242 4.26 -2.94 -18.38
N ARG A 243 4.62 -3.51 -19.54
CA ARG A 243 5.92 -4.17 -19.78
C ARG A 243 7.06 -3.14 -19.70
N TRP A 244 6.88 -1.98 -20.34
CA TRP A 244 7.87 -0.89 -20.28
C TRP A 244 8.08 -0.42 -18.85
N THR A 245 6.99 -0.18 -18.13
CA THR A 245 7.04 0.24 -16.72
C THR A 245 7.76 -0.76 -15.85
N ASN A 246 7.46 -2.06 -16.00
CA ASN A 246 8.17 -3.11 -15.28
C ASN A 246 9.69 -3.02 -15.47
N ARG A 247 10.16 -2.96 -16.72
CA ARG A 247 11.59 -2.96 -17.04
C ARG A 247 12.29 -1.67 -16.62
N THR A 248 11.65 -0.52 -16.84
CA THR A 248 12.20 0.77 -16.44
C THR A 248 12.26 0.91 -14.92
N CYS A 249 11.24 0.44 -14.18
CA CYS A 249 11.25 0.45 -12.72
C CYS A 249 12.26 -0.55 -12.14
N LEU A 250 12.45 -1.73 -12.75
CA LEU A 250 13.54 -2.64 -12.40
C LEU A 250 14.91 -1.93 -12.52
N ALA A 251 15.15 -1.25 -13.65
CA ALA A 251 16.38 -0.48 -13.86
C ALA A 251 16.61 0.63 -12.84
N ALA A 252 15.55 1.37 -12.48
CA ALA A 252 15.62 2.45 -11.51
C ALA A 252 15.54 1.99 -10.05
N ARG A 253 15.34 0.68 -9.78
CA ARG A 253 14.99 0.13 -8.45
C ARG A 253 13.79 0.84 -7.80
N LEU A 254 12.84 1.28 -8.61
CA LEU A 254 11.65 2.03 -8.18
C LEU A 254 10.50 1.06 -7.86
N PRO A 255 9.94 1.06 -6.64
CA PRO A 255 8.68 0.39 -6.36
C PRO A 255 7.55 0.99 -7.18
N TRP A 256 6.62 0.15 -7.66
CA TRP A 256 5.52 0.63 -8.47
C TRP A 256 4.27 -0.23 -8.33
N VAL A 257 3.13 0.36 -8.66
CA VAL A 257 1.84 -0.31 -8.68
C VAL A 257 1.17 -0.13 -10.03
N ASP A 258 0.43 -1.15 -10.44
CA ASP A 258 -0.38 -1.12 -11.64
C ASP A 258 -1.80 -1.57 -11.31
N GLY A 259 -2.80 -1.07 -12.01
CA GLY A 259 -4.16 -1.46 -11.69
C GLY A 259 -5.15 -1.07 -12.76
N GLY A 260 -6.40 -1.41 -12.50
CA GLY A 260 -7.52 -1.13 -13.38
C GLY A 260 -8.58 -2.22 -13.30
N TYR A 261 -9.30 -2.36 -14.39
CA TYR A 261 -10.43 -3.27 -14.48
C TYR A 261 -10.39 -4.03 -15.80
N ARG A 262 -10.90 -5.26 -15.77
CA ARG A 262 -11.17 -6.07 -16.95
C ARG A 262 -12.60 -6.60 -16.83
N GLY A 263 -13.54 -5.91 -17.47
CA GLY A 263 -14.96 -6.16 -17.23
C GLY A 263 -15.31 -6.02 -15.74
N PRO A 264 -15.93 -7.03 -15.10
CA PRO A 264 -16.32 -6.96 -13.69
C PRO A 264 -15.17 -7.22 -12.70
N LEU A 265 -13.96 -7.55 -13.16
CA LEU A 265 -12.82 -7.78 -12.27
C LEU A 265 -12.01 -6.50 -12.10
N VAL A 266 -11.96 -5.98 -10.87
CA VAL A 266 -11.04 -4.90 -10.47
C VAL A 266 -9.78 -5.54 -9.92
N SER A 267 -8.60 -5.08 -10.34
CA SER A 267 -7.34 -5.62 -9.80
C SER A 267 -6.23 -4.58 -9.68
N VAL A 268 -5.33 -4.80 -8.73
CA VAL A 268 -4.11 -4.03 -8.53
C VAL A 268 -2.93 -4.96 -8.26
N GLY A 269 -1.80 -4.67 -8.89
CA GLY A 269 -0.51 -5.32 -8.70
C GLY A 269 0.44 -4.42 -7.92
N VAL A 270 1.24 -5.04 -7.04
CA VAL A 270 2.21 -4.35 -6.19
C VAL A 270 3.60 -4.94 -6.42
N TYR A 271 4.56 -4.10 -6.81
CA TYR A 271 5.88 -4.55 -7.25
C TYR A 271 6.99 -3.74 -6.60
N ARG A 272 8.05 -4.43 -6.16
CA ARG A 272 9.28 -3.81 -5.66
C ARG A 272 10.48 -4.56 -6.25
N PRO A 273 11.34 -3.90 -7.05
CA PRO A 273 12.55 -4.52 -7.58
C PRO A 273 13.39 -5.19 -6.48
N GLY A 274 13.79 -6.45 -6.69
CA GLY A 274 14.55 -7.25 -5.73
C GLY A 274 13.74 -7.89 -4.59
N ARG A 275 12.42 -7.69 -4.52
CA ARG A 275 11.52 -8.27 -3.50
C ARG A 275 10.29 -8.88 -4.17
N GLY A 276 10.15 -10.21 -4.09
CA GLY A 276 9.08 -10.95 -4.79
C GLY A 276 9.24 -10.99 -6.32
N GLY A 277 8.24 -11.54 -7.01
CA GLY A 277 8.21 -11.58 -8.49
C GLY A 277 7.90 -10.22 -9.12
N CYS A 278 8.53 -9.93 -10.27
CA CYS A 278 8.19 -8.75 -11.06
C CYS A 278 6.86 -8.93 -11.82
N TRP A 279 6.38 -7.89 -12.50
CA TRP A 279 5.12 -7.96 -13.26
C TRP A 279 5.16 -9.05 -14.35
N GLU A 280 6.28 -9.22 -15.05
CA GLU A 280 6.43 -10.29 -16.07
C GLU A 280 6.42 -11.69 -15.44
N CYS A 281 6.93 -11.88 -14.21
CA CYS A 281 6.83 -13.15 -13.48
C CYS A 281 5.37 -13.51 -13.15
N LEU A 282 4.62 -12.52 -12.61
CA LEU A 282 3.21 -12.74 -12.29
C LEU A 282 2.40 -13.00 -13.55
N ARG A 283 2.67 -12.27 -14.63
CA ARG A 283 1.97 -12.45 -15.90
C ARG A 283 2.21 -13.84 -16.50
N ALA A 284 3.43 -14.35 -16.42
CA ALA A 284 3.75 -15.73 -16.81
C ALA A 284 2.98 -16.75 -15.95
N ALA A 285 2.99 -16.59 -14.63
CA ALA A 285 2.28 -17.48 -13.71
C ALA A 285 0.75 -17.41 -13.85
N GLU A 286 0.20 -16.26 -14.25
CA GLU A 286 -1.21 -16.12 -14.63
C GLU A 286 -1.51 -16.89 -15.91
N PHE A 287 -0.65 -16.79 -16.93
CA PHE A 287 -0.81 -17.50 -18.19
C PHE A 287 -0.75 -19.01 -18.01
N GLU A 288 0.22 -19.51 -17.24
CA GLU A 288 0.37 -20.94 -16.93
C GLU A 288 -0.84 -21.51 -16.16
N ARG A 289 -1.44 -20.73 -15.25
CA ARG A 289 -2.65 -21.13 -14.50
C ARG A 289 -3.93 -21.08 -15.33
N ARG A 290 -3.95 -20.31 -16.41
CA ARG A 290 -5.12 -20.14 -17.28
C ARG A 290 -5.14 -21.27 -18.31
N ASP A 291 -5.74 -22.39 -17.94
CA ASP A 291 -6.17 -23.39 -18.91
C ASP A 291 -7.46 -22.89 -19.62
N LEU A 292 -7.28 -22.07 -20.66
CA LEU A 292 -8.40 -21.63 -21.51
C LEU A 292 -8.92 -22.77 -22.40
N ARG A 293 -8.29 -23.96 -22.39
CA ARG A 293 -8.59 -25.11 -23.25
C ARG A 293 -8.71 -24.73 -24.72
N LEU A 294 -7.92 -23.75 -25.15
CA LEU A 294 -7.85 -23.30 -26.53
C LEU A 294 -7.12 -24.35 -27.38
N ALA A 295 -7.58 -24.54 -28.61
CA ALA A 295 -6.87 -25.39 -29.56
C ALA A 295 -5.51 -24.75 -29.93
N PRO A 296 -4.52 -25.54 -30.37
CA PRO A 296 -3.25 -24.99 -30.84
C PRO A 296 -3.44 -23.89 -31.90
N GLY A 297 -2.78 -22.74 -31.72
CA GLY A 297 -2.88 -21.59 -32.63
C GLY A 297 -4.03 -20.62 -32.35
N GLN A 298 -4.89 -20.91 -31.37
CA GLN A 298 -5.92 -19.98 -30.89
C GLN A 298 -5.39 -19.07 -29.77
N ASP A 299 -5.88 -17.84 -29.70
CA ASP A 299 -5.48 -16.87 -28.69
C ASP A 299 -6.64 -16.44 -27.75
N GLU A 300 -6.29 -15.69 -26.70
CA GLU A 300 -7.23 -15.19 -25.68
C GLU A 300 -8.36 -14.33 -26.28
N SER A 301 -8.15 -13.70 -27.45
CA SER A 301 -9.17 -12.85 -28.07
C SER A 301 -10.41 -13.63 -28.54
N LEU A 302 -10.28 -14.94 -28.76
CA LEU A 302 -11.41 -15.83 -29.06
C LEU A 302 -12.31 -16.05 -27.84
N ALA A 303 -11.73 -16.18 -26.65
CA ALA A 303 -12.46 -16.38 -25.40
C ALA A 303 -12.90 -15.05 -24.76
N SER A 304 -12.28 -13.93 -25.14
CA SER A 304 -12.56 -12.61 -24.60
C SER A 304 -12.52 -11.55 -25.71
N PRO A 305 -13.68 -11.23 -26.31
CA PRO A 305 -13.77 -10.24 -27.37
C PRO A 305 -13.23 -8.87 -26.92
N ARG A 306 -12.32 -8.30 -27.70
CA ARG A 306 -11.80 -6.95 -27.43
C ARG A 306 -12.77 -5.92 -27.98
N MET A 307 -13.35 -5.11 -27.10
CA MET A 307 -14.08 -3.90 -27.50
C MET A 307 -13.10 -2.79 -27.85
N ALA A 308 -13.53 -1.85 -28.69
CA ALA A 308 -12.72 -0.66 -29.03
C ALA A 308 -12.46 0.24 -27.80
N TRP A 309 -13.34 0.16 -26.79
CA TRP A 309 -13.21 0.82 -25.48
C TRP A 309 -13.37 -0.19 -24.35
N ASN A 310 -12.83 0.12 -23.18
CA ASN A 310 -13.03 -0.67 -21.98
C ASN A 310 -14.37 -0.29 -21.32
N PRO A 311 -15.34 -1.21 -21.11
CA PRO A 311 -16.56 -0.92 -20.35
C PRO A 311 -16.24 -0.53 -18.91
N VAL A 312 -16.82 0.58 -18.44
CA VAL A 312 -16.51 1.14 -17.13
C VAL A 312 -17.58 2.15 -16.70
N ASN A 313 -17.80 2.25 -15.39
CA ASN A 313 -18.53 3.34 -14.75
C ASN A 313 -17.73 3.89 -13.55
N ALA A 314 -18.28 4.91 -12.89
CA ALA A 314 -17.67 5.51 -11.69
C ALA A 314 -17.39 4.52 -10.56
N VAL A 315 -18.21 3.49 -10.36
CA VAL A 315 -18.00 2.50 -9.29
C VAL A 315 -16.77 1.65 -9.57
N THR A 316 -16.67 1.05 -10.76
CA THR A 316 -15.52 0.19 -11.10
C THR A 316 -14.22 0.99 -11.19
N ALA A 317 -14.27 2.20 -11.75
CA ALA A 317 -13.12 3.10 -11.78
C ALA A 317 -12.72 3.56 -10.37
N GLY A 318 -13.70 3.88 -9.53
CA GLY A 318 -13.51 4.30 -8.14
C GLY A 318 -12.89 3.20 -7.29
N LEU A 319 -13.41 1.97 -7.35
CA LEU A 319 -12.82 0.81 -6.67
C LEU A 319 -11.38 0.59 -7.11
N ALA A 320 -11.10 0.61 -8.42
CA ALA A 320 -9.75 0.45 -8.94
C ALA A 320 -8.80 1.56 -8.43
N GLY A 321 -9.25 2.82 -8.42
CA GLY A 321 -8.46 3.95 -7.96
C GLY A 321 -8.17 3.89 -6.45
N SER A 322 -9.16 3.53 -5.64
CA SER A 322 -8.98 3.35 -4.19
C SER A 322 -8.03 2.20 -3.87
N LEU A 323 -8.12 1.08 -4.59
CA LEU A 323 -7.18 -0.03 -4.44
C LEU A 323 -5.76 0.34 -4.90
N MET A 324 -5.62 1.12 -5.97
CA MET A 324 -4.34 1.69 -6.41
C MET A 324 -3.71 2.59 -5.35
N ALA A 325 -4.50 3.47 -4.72
CA ALA A 325 -4.02 4.29 -3.62
C ALA A 325 -3.61 3.43 -2.42
N HIS A 326 -4.44 2.47 -2.01
CA HIS A 326 -4.10 1.57 -0.90
C HIS A 326 -2.80 0.79 -1.15
N ALA A 327 -2.60 0.27 -2.37
CA ALA A 327 -1.36 -0.38 -2.79
C ALA A 327 -0.15 0.55 -2.73
N ALA A 328 -0.31 1.82 -3.11
CA ALA A 328 0.73 2.82 -2.97
C ALA A 328 1.04 3.13 -1.49
N LEU A 329 0.02 3.24 -0.64
CA LEU A 329 0.21 3.41 0.81
C LEU A 329 1.04 2.26 1.39
N ILE A 330 0.75 1.00 1.03
CA ILE A 330 1.55 -0.17 1.44
C ILE A 330 3.02 0.02 1.07
N LEU A 331 3.33 0.41 -0.17
CA LEU A 331 4.71 0.61 -0.60
C LEU A 331 5.41 1.74 0.14
N LEU A 332 4.72 2.85 0.39
CA LEU A 332 5.28 4.06 0.98
C LEU A 332 5.45 3.97 2.49
N THR A 333 4.50 3.34 3.20
CA THR A 333 4.51 3.27 4.67
C THR A 333 5.07 1.95 5.18
N GLY A 334 4.93 0.88 4.40
CA GLY A 334 5.10 -0.50 4.86
C GLY A 334 3.91 -1.03 5.66
N VAL A 335 2.74 -0.39 5.57
CA VAL A 335 1.54 -0.71 6.36
C VAL A 335 0.35 -1.08 5.45
N PRO A 336 -0.31 -2.24 5.66
CA PRO A 336 0.16 -3.33 6.52
C PRO A 336 1.48 -3.95 6.01
N PRO A 337 2.25 -4.63 6.87
CA PRO A 337 3.46 -5.34 6.47
C PRO A 337 3.14 -6.37 5.40
N THR A 338 3.56 -6.10 4.16
CA THR A 338 3.20 -6.92 3.00
C THR A 338 4.40 -7.08 2.08
N GLU A 339 4.78 -8.33 1.78
CA GLU A 339 5.81 -8.61 0.79
C GLU A 339 5.30 -8.29 -0.63
N PRO A 340 5.97 -7.43 -1.42
CA PRO A 340 5.58 -7.14 -2.80
C PRO A 340 5.66 -8.35 -3.74
N GLY A 341 5.22 -8.19 -4.99
CA GLY A 341 5.18 -9.27 -5.99
C GLY A 341 3.87 -10.06 -5.97
N PHE A 342 2.76 -9.37 -5.76
CA PHE A 342 1.41 -9.95 -5.78
C PHE A 342 0.44 -9.08 -6.59
N ARG A 343 -0.67 -9.69 -7.02
CA ARG A 343 -1.83 -9.02 -7.60
C ARG A 343 -3.06 -9.49 -6.85
N PHE A 344 -3.87 -8.53 -6.40
CA PHE A 344 -5.15 -8.83 -5.78
C PHE A 344 -6.29 -8.12 -6.51
N GLY A 345 -7.51 -8.61 -6.33
CA GLY A 345 -8.66 -8.08 -7.04
C GLY A 345 -9.99 -8.49 -6.43
N VAL A 346 -11.02 -7.72 -6.79
CA VAL A 346 -12.41 -7.93 -6.39
C VAL A 346 -13.21 -8.25 -7.64
N ASN A 347 -13.82 -9.44 -7.64
CA ASN A 347 -14.72 -9.85 -8.70
C ASN A 347 -16.13 -9.35 -8.40
N LEU A 348 -16.61 -8.37 -9.16
CA LEU A 348 -17.93 -7.76 -8.93
C LEU A 348 -19.11 -8.70 -9.26
N MET A 349 -18.86 -9.83 -9.91
CA MET A 349 -19.88 -10.87 -10.14
C MET A 349 -19.88 -11.96 -9.07
N ALA A 350 -18.76 -12.14 -8.37
CA ALA A 350 -18.56 -13.19 -7.38
C ALA A 350 -17.81 -12.61 -6.18
N LEU A 351 -18.48 -11.77 -5.39
CA LEU A 351 -17.87 -11.04 -4.26
C LEU A 351 -17.28 -11.95 -3.18
N HIS A 352 -17.72 -13.22 -3.12
CA HIS A 352 -17.17 -14.23 -2.22
C HIS A 352 -15.80 -14.78 -2.68
N ASP A 353 -15.41 -14.53 -3.93
CA ASP A 353 -14.18 -15.02 -4.54
C ASP A 353 -13.26 -13.84 -4.90
N THR A 354 -12.52 -13.36 -3.89
CA THR A 354 -11.48 -12.36 -4.10
C THR A 354 -10.29 -13.01 -4.79
N THR A 355 -9.82 -12.42 -5.88
CA THR A 355 -8.66 -12.95 -6.59
C THR A 355 -7.40 -12.50 -5.86
N TYR A 356 -6.60 -13.43 -5.36
CA TYR A 356 -5.24 -13.15 -4.88
C TYR A 356 -4.25 -14.06 -5.60
N SER A 357 -3.24 -13.45 -6.23
CA SER A 357 -2.21 -14.18 -6.95
C SER A 357 -0.85 -13.64 -6.58
N ARG A 358 0.08 -14.56 -6.32
CA ARG A 358 1.49 -14.28 -6.08
C ARG A 358 2.30 -15.21 -6.96
N ALA A 359 3.47 -14.74 -7.40
CA ALA A 359 4.48 -15.54 -8.05
C ALA A 359 5.86 -15.17 -7.50
N PRO A 360 6.74 -16.14 -7.23
CA PRO A 360 8.12 -15.84 -6.90
C PRO A 360 8.84 -15.21 -8.09
N ALA A 361 9.97 -14.56 -7.83
CA ALA A 361 10.90 -14.20 -8.90
C ALA A 361 11.40 -15.48 -9.58
N ARG A 362 11.38 -15.49 -10.92
CA ARG A 362 11.83 -16.62 -11.74
C ARG A 362 13.21 -16.34 -12.32
N ASP A 363 14.07 -17.34 -12.31
CA ASP A 363 15.44 -17.24 -12.86
C ASP A 363 15.42 -17.15 -14.38
N ASP A 364 14.39 -17.73 -15.03
CA ASP A 364 14.15 -17.66 -16.47
C ASP A 364 13.40 -16.38 -16.90
N CYS A 365 13.10 -15.47 -15.98
CA CYS A 365 12.34 -14.26 -16.32
C CYS A 365 13.17 -13.34 -17.23
N PRO A 366 12.67 -12.97 -18.43
CA PRO A 366 13.40 -12.13 -19.38
C PRO A 366 13.60 -10.68 -18.89
N ALA A 367 12.98 -10.30 -17.77
CA ALA A 367 13.13 -8.97 -17.16
C ALA A 367 14.00 -9.00 -15.90
N CYS A 368 13.63 -9.77 -14.87
CA CYS A 368 14.35 -9.76 -13.59
C CYS A 368 15.32 -10.93 -13.39
N GLY A 369 15.28 -11.96 -14.23
CA GLY A 369 16.17 -13.14 -14.16
C GLY A 369 17.36 -13.07 -15.14
N ALA A 370 17.34 -12.16 -16.11
CA ALA A 370 18.40 -12.04 -17.10
C ALA A 370 19.77 -11.69 -16.48
N PRO A 371 20.89 -12.25 -16.97
CA PRO A 371 22.23 -11.87 -16.53
C PRO A 371 22.46 -10.36 -16.67
N GLY A 372 22.89 -9.69 -15.59
CA GLY A 372 23.06 -8.24 -15.56
C GLY A 372 21.76 -7.45 -15.33
N ALA A 373 20.63 -8.12 -15.06
CA ALA A 373 19.38 -7.45 -14.72
C ALA A 373 19.52 -6.66 -13.40
N PRO A 374 19.15 -5.37 -13.39
CA PRO A 374 19.06 -4.57 -12.17
C PRO A 374 17.93 -5.14 -11.29
N GLY A 375 18.32 -5.91 -10.27
CA GLY A 375 17.41 -6.67 -9.40
C GLY A 375 17.74 -8.15 -9.24
N ALA A 376 18.75 -8.67 -9.96
CA ALA A 376 19.30 -10.00 -9.68
C ALA A 376 19.78 -10.07 -8.23
N ARG A 377 19.39 -11.14 -7.52
CA ARG A 377 19.63 -11.29 -6.08
C ARG A 377 21.14 -11.22 -5.80
N SER A 378 21.62 -10.15 -5.15
CA SER A 378 22.83 -10.26 -4.33
C SER A 378 22.43 -11.11 -3.13
N GLY A 379 22.96 -12.32 -3.00
CA GLY A 379 22.61 -13.23 -1.91
C GLY A 379 22.77 -12.57 -0.54
N ALA A 380 21.67 -12.38 0.19
CA ALA A 380 21.64 -12.13 1.63
C ALA A 380 20.20 -12.33 2.16
N GLU A 381 20.09 -13.31 3.06
CA GLU A 381 19.08 -13.57 4.10
C GLU A 381 17.59 -13.48 3.75
N ALA A 382 16.97 -14.67 3.75
CA ALA A 382 15.54 -14.83 3.95
C ALA A 382 15.15 -14.32 5.35
N PRO A 383 14.16 -13.43 5.49
CA PRO A 383 13.56 -13.18 6.79
C PRO A 383 12.78 -14.43 7.20
N GLY A 384 13.05 -14.92 8.42
CA GLY A 384 12.37 -16.08 8.99
C GLY A 384 10.86 -15.92 8.94
N ALA A 385 10.18 -17.01 8.60
CA ALA A 385 8.73 -17.11 8.74
C ALA A 385 8.35 -16.91 10.22
N PRO A 386 7.32 -16.12 10.54
CA PRO A 386 6.75 -16.15 11.87
C PRO A 386 6.06 -17.51 12.06
N VAL A 387 6.33 -18.15 13.19
CA VAL A 387 5.56 -19.28 13.73
C VAL A 387 4.26 -18.77 14.29
#